data_AF-A0A2A2ZAU6-F1
#
_entry.id   AF-A0A2A2ZAU6-F1
#
_cell.length_a   1.000
_cell.length_b   1.000
_cell.length_c   1.000
_cell.angle_alpha   90.00
_cell.angle_beta   90.00
_cell.angle_gamma   90.00
#
_symmetry.space_group_name_H-M   'P 1'
#
loop_
_entity.id
_entity.type
_entity.pdbx_description
1 polymer ?
#
loop_
_entity_poly.entity_id
_entity_poly.type
_entity_poly.pdbx_seq_one_letter_code
_entity_poly.pdbx_strand_id
1 'polypeptide(L)' 'MHLDHYTDKERRAHGKKLARARAAAAEASRIAQIMAQSAHSEGISETRIAEELGVDRMTVRKWLGKR' A
#
# COMPACT_ATOMS: atom_id res chain seq x y z
N MET A 1 26.51 -12.13 12.52
CA MET A 1 26.11 -11.51 13.81
C MET A 1 24.77 -12.10 14.20
N HIS A 2 24.72 -12.99 15.20
CA HIS A 2 23.46 -13.40 15.82
C HIS A 2 22.90 -12.18 16.56
N LEU A 3 21.75 -11.66 16.11
CA LEU A 3 21.05 -10.55 16.75
C LEU A 3 19.93 -11.14 17.61
N ASP A 4 20.28 -11.86 18.66
CA ASP A 4 19.26 -12.60 19.41
C ASP A 4 18.45 -11.70 20.35
N HIS A 5 18.94 -10.51 20.70
CA HIS A 5 18.19 -9.58 21.55
C HIS A 5 18.36 -8.11 21.15
N TYR A 6 17.23 -7.43 20.93
CA TYR A 6 17.13 -5.99 20.82
C TYR A 6 16.92 -5.36 22.19
N THR A 7 17.64 -4.28 22.50
CA THR A 7 17.37 -3.44 23.67
C THR A 7 16.01 -2.75 23.58
N ASP A 8 15.46 -2.31 24.71
CA ASP A 8 14.20 -1.55 24.77
C ASP A 8 14.22 -0.30 23.87
N LYS A 9 15.37 0.38 23.84
CA LYS A 9 15.59 1.57 23.01
C LYS A 9 15.52 1.24 21.53
N GLU A 10 16.15 0.15 21.10
CA GLU A 10 16.12 -0.32 19.71
C GLU A 10 14.73 -0.78 19.31
N ARG A 11 14.03 -1.56 20.14
CA ARG A 11 12.64 -1.97 19.87
C ARG A 11 11.71 -0.77 19.68
N ARG A 12 11.82 0.26 20.53
CA ARG A 12 11.06 1.51 20.37
C ARG A 12 11.42 2.27 19.09
N ALA A 13 12.70 2.33 18.73
CA ALA A 13 13.15 2.99 17.51
C ALA A 13 12.64 2.27 16.25
N HIS A 14 12.76 0.95 16.19
CA HIS A 14 12.22 0.13 15.09
C HIS A 14 10.68 0.23 15.02
N GLY A 15 9.99 0.25 16.16
CA GLY A 15 8.54 0.47 16.21
C GLY A 15 8.13 1.82 15.62
N LYS A 16 8.84 2.90 15.96
CA LYS A 16 8.59 4.23 15.36
C LYS A 16 8.86 4.23 13.85
N LYS A 17 9.93 3.57 13.39
CA LYS A 17 10.24 3.43 11.96
C LYS A 17 9.13 2.68 11.23
N LEU A 18 8.66 1.57 11.79
CA LEU A 18 7.55 0.78 11.24
C LEU A 18 6.25 1.60 11.19
N ALA A 19 5.92 2.33 12.26
CA ALA A 19 4.73 3.17 12.30
C ALA A 19 4.74 4.24 11.18
N ARG A 20 5.88 4.90 10.98
CA ARG A 20 6.05 5.88 9.88
C ARG A 20 5.93 5.22 8.51
N ALA A 21 6.56 4.07 8.31
CA ALA A 21 6.46 3.33 7.05
C ALA A 21 5.01 2.90 6.75
N ARG A 22 4.27 2.45 7.77
CA ARG A 22 2.84 2.12 7.63
C ARG A 22 2.00 3.33 7.29
N ALA A 23 2.25 4.48 7.92
CA ALA A 23 1.54 5.71 7.61
C ALA A 23 1.80 6.16 6.15
N ALA A 24 3.06 6.12 5.71
CA ALA A 24 3.43 6.44 4.33
C ALA A 24 2.79 5.45 3.32
N ALA A 25 2.81 4.15 3.61
CA ALA A 25 2.18 3.14 2.76
C ALA A 25 0.67 3.29 2.68
N ALA A 26 0.01 3.64 3.80
CA ALA A 26 -1.43 3.91 3.83
C ALA A 26 -1.80 5.13 2.99
N GLU A 27 -0.99 6.18 3.04
CA GLU A 27 -1.21 7.37 2.23
C GLU A 27 -1.01 7.11 0.73
N ALA A 28 0.08 6.44 0.37
CA ALA A 28 0.31 6.02 -1.01
C ALA A 28 -0.84 5.12 -1.53
N SER A 29 -1.34 4.22 -0.68
CA SER A 29 -2.47 3.34 -1.03
C SER A 29 -3.77 4.12 -1.23
N ARG A 30 -4.03 5.16 -0.44
CA ARG A 30 -5.20 6.05 -0.62
C ARG A 30 -5.13 6.78 -1.96
N ILE A 31 -3.96 7.32 -2.30
CA ILE A 31 -3.75 8.01 -3.58
C ILE A 31 -3.96 7.05 -4.75
N ALA A 32 -3.38 5.85 -4.69
CA ALA A 32 -3.55 4.82 -5.71
C ALA A 32 -5.02 4.39 -5.86
N GLN A 33 -5.77 4.29 -4.76
CA GLN A 33 -7.21 4.02 -4.81
C GLN A 33 -7.99 5.11 -5.58
N ILE A 34 -7.69 6.39 -5.34
CA ILE A 34 -8.32 7.50 -6.04
C ILE A 34 -7.98 7.46 -7.54
N MET A 35 -6.70 7.23 -7.88
CA MET A 35 -6.26 7.07 -9.27
C MET A 35 -6.96 5.91 -9.97
N ALA A 36 -7.10 4.76 -9.30
CA ALA A 36 -7.79 3.61 -9.84
C ALA A 36 -9.28 3.90 -10.14
N GLN A 37 -9.95 4.64 -9.25
CA GLN A 37 -11.34 5.05 -9.46
C GLN A 37 -11.49 6.02 -10.64
N SER A 38 -10.61 7.01 -10.75
CA SER A 38 -10.58 7.94 -11.89
C SER A 38 -10.36 7.20 -13.21
N ALA A 39 -9.29 6.40 -13.30
CA ALA A 39 -8.95 5.65 -14.51
C ALA A 39 -10.06 4.66 -14.90
N HIS A 40 -10.72 4.03 -13.92
CA HIS A 40 -11.85 3.16 -14.21
C HIS A 40 -13.03 3.94 -14.81
N SER A 41 -13.31 5.15 -14.34
CA SER A 41 -14.36 6.02 -14.88
C SER A 41 -14.07 6.48 -16.32
N GLU A 42 -12.80 6.52 -16.70
CA GLU A 42 -12.32 6.81 -18.06
C GLU A 42 -12.33 5.56 -18.97
N GLY A 43 -12.75 4.41 -18.47
CA GLY A 43 -12.85 3.15 -19.23
C GLY A 43 -11.55 2.35 -19.30
N ILE A 44 -10.52 2.71 -18.52
CA ILE A 44 -9.28 1.93 -18.46
C ILE A 44 -9.55 0.57 -17.80
N SER A 45 -8.93 -0.49 -18.34
CA SER A 45 -9.12 -1.85 -17.85
C SER A 45 -8.47 -2.06 -16.48
N GLU A 46 -9.10 -2.89 -15.63
CA GLU A 46 -8.59 -3.19 -14.27
C GLU A 46 -7.16 -3.75 -14.28
N THR A 47 -6.79 -4.54 -15.30
CA THR A 47 -5.45 -5.10 -15.46
C THR A 47 -4.42 -4.00 -15.73
N ARG A 48 -4.73 -3.06 -16.64
CA ARG A 48 -3.83 -1.96 -16.95
C ARG A 48 -3.66 -1.01 -15.76
N ILE A 49 -4.74 -0.72 -15.05
CA ILE A 49 -4.69 0.07 -13.81
C ILE A 49 -3.78 -0.61 -12.78
N ALA A 50 -3.88 -1.94 -12.63
CA ALA A 50 -3.06 -2.70 -11.70
C ALA A 50 -1.56 -2.65 -12.07
N GLU A 51 -1.23 -2.78 -13.35
CA GLU A 51 0.13 -2.66 -13.88
C GLU A 51 0.71 -1.25 -13.64
N GLU A 52 -0.04 -0.19 -13.97
CA GLU A 52 0.39 1.20 -13.81
C GLU A 52 0.58 1.59 -12.34
N LEU A 53 -0.25 1.08 -11.43
CA LEU A 53 -0.19 1.38 -9.99
C LEU A 53 0.70 0.41 -9.20
N GLY A 54 1.24 -0.63 -9.83
CA GLY A 54 2.10 -1.62 -9.18
C GLY A 54 1.38 -2.47 -8.12
N VAL A 55 0.11 -2.80 -8.36
CA VAL A 55 -0.71 -3.63 -7.46
C VAL A 55 -1.29 -4.83 -8.19
N ASP A 56 -1.89 -5.76 -7.45
CA ASP A 56 -2.64 -6.86 -8.04
C ASP A 56 -4.03 -6.41 -8.52
N ARG A 57 -4.58 -7.07 -9.54
CA ARG A 57 -5.91 -6.76 -10.08
C ARG A 57 -7.02 -6.89 -9.04
N MET A 58 -6.94 -7.83 -8.10
CA MET A 58 -7.91 -8.00 -7.02
C MET A 58 -7.92 -6.82 -6.06
N THR A 59 -6.76 -6.18 -5.83
CA THR A 59 -6.66 -4.94 -5.06
C THR A 59 -7.44 -3.83 -5.75
N VAL A 60 -7.30 -3.67 -7.07
CA VAL A 60 -8.10 -2.72 -7.87
C VAL A 60 -9.59 -3.04 -7.76
N ARG A 61 -10.00 -4.31 -7.93
CA ARG A 61 -11.41 -4.72 -7.79
C ARG A 61 -11.99 -4.37 -6.44
N LYS A 62 -11.23 -4.63 -5.36
CA LYS A 62 -11.62 -4.28 -3.99
C LYS A 62 -11.81 -2.77 -3.83
N TRP A 63 -10.91 -1.96 -4.37
CA TRP A 63 -11.03 -0.49 -4.34
C TRP A 63 -12.22 0.05 -5.11
N LEU A 64 -12.62 -0.65 -6.18
CA LEU A 64 -13.82 -0.35 -6.96
C LEU A 64 -15.11 -0.92 -6.33
N GLY A 65 -15.03 -1.54 -5.15
CA GLY A 65 -16.20 -2.14 -4.47
C GLY A 65 -16.74 -3.41 -5.13
N LYS A 66 -15.96 -4.04 -6.02
CA LYS A 66 -16.33 -5.28 -6.72
C LYS A 66 -15.97 -6.50 -5.88
N ARG A 67 -16.83 -7.51 -5.91
CA ARG A 67 -16.63 -8.82 -5.26
C ARG A 67 -15.76 -9.74 -6.10
#